data_AF-D0I620-F1
#
_entry.id   AF-D0I620-F1
#
_cell.length_a   1.000
_cell.length_b   1.000
_cell.length_c   1.000
_cell.angle_alpha   90.00
_cell.angle_beta   90.00
_cell.angle_gamma   90.00
#
_symmetry.space_group_name_H-M   'P 1'
#
loop_
_entity.id
_entity.type
_entity.pdbx_description
1 polymer ?
#
loop_
_entity_poly.entity_id
_entity_poly.type
_entity_poly.pdbx_seq_one_letter_code
_entity_poly.pdbx_strand_id
1 'polypeptide(L)'
;MFSGQKFFDDKHFPKGFARSGYFTIKEAQLLESCGRTMKALFDGTMVPQDEEQQKFVDEVKGRRAAESSYALCWLKYLKEINHKHVVYNLCSTSRSSASEDYSDLEADE
;
A
#
# COMPACT_ATOMS: atom_id res chain seq x y z
N MET A 1 -22.54 20.96 -6.34
CA MET A 1 -22.08 20.26 -5.12
C MET A 1 -21.24 19.08 -5.58
N PHE A 2 -19.91 19.17 -5.53
CA PHE A 2 -19.08 17.98 -5.75
C PHE A 2 -19.37 17.07 -4.56
N SER A 3 -20.20 16.05 -4.77
CA SER A 3 -20.56 15.09 -3.74
C SER A 3 -19.26 14.57 -3.12
N GLY A 4 -19.02 14.95 -1.87
CA GLY A 4 -17.76 14.81 -1.12
C GLY A 4 -17.39 13.37 -0.79
N GLN A 5 -17.55 12.47 -1.75
CA GLN A 5 -17.00 11.15 -1.65
C GLN A 5 -15.49 11.29 -1.86
N LYS A 6 -14.73 11.07 -0.79
CA LYS A 6 -13.29 10.92 -0.91
C LYS A 6 -12.98 9.58 -1.56
N PHE A 7 -11.87 9.49 -2.28
CA PHE A 7 -11.34 8.22 -2.73
C PHE A 7 -10.76 7.49 -1.52
N PHE A 8 -11.24 6.29 -1.28
CA PHE A 8 -10.73 5.37 -0.26
C PHE A 8 -10.43 4.05 -0.93
N ASP A 9 -9.27 3.49 -0.62
CA ASP A 9 -8.88 2.16 -1.04
C ASP A 9 -8.75 1.27 0.20
N ASP A 10 -9.90 0.86 0.75
CA ASP A 10 -9.96 0.05 1.97
C ASP A 10 -9.29 -1.33 1.81
N LYS A 11 -9.08 -1.78 0.57
CA LYS A 11 -8.43 -3.06 0.26
C LYS A 11 -6.95 -3.03 0.60
N HIS A 12 -6.25 -1.96 0.23
CA HIS A 12 -4.81 -1.81 0.50
C HIS A 12 -4.55 -0.94 1.74
N PHE A 13 -5.46 -0.02 2.06
CA PHE A 13 -5.37 0.92 3.15
C PHE A 13 -6.64 0.91 4.01
N PRO A 14 -6.89 -0.16 4.80
CA PRO A 14 -8.10 -0.29 5.63
C PRO A 14 -8.24 0.80 6.70
N LYS A 15 -7.17 1.54 7.00
CA LYS A 15 -7.15 2.68 7.93
C LYS A 15 -7.14 4.04 7.22
N GLY A 16 -7.16 4.05 5.89
CA GLY A 16 -7.04 5.24 5.05
C GLY A 16 -5.59 5.71 4.82
N PHE A 17 -5.41 6.57 3.81
CA PHE A 17 -4.09 7.06 3.39
C PHE A 17 -3.35 7.82 4.51
N ALA A 18 -4.06 8.67 5.24
CA ALA A 18 -3.48 9.51 6.31
C ALA A 18 -2.90 8.72 7.50
N ARG A 19 -3.40 7.49 7.74
CA ARG A 19 -2.92 6.62 8.83
C ARG A 19 -2.01 5.49 8.35
N SER A 20 -1.71 5.42 7.06
CA SER A 20 -0.88 4.36 6.49
C SER A 20 0.62 4.54 6.77
N GLY A 21 1.07 5.78 6.99
CA GLY A 21 2.48 6.11 7.20
C GLY A 21 3.31 6.23 5.91
N TYR A 22 2.76 5.89 4.74
CA TYR A 22 3.46 5.98 3.44
C TYR A 22 3.30 7.33 2.74
N PHE A 23 2.23 8.06 3.08
CA PHE A 23 1.89 9.34 2.50
C PHE A 23 1.95 10.44 3.56
N THR A 24 2.42 11.61 3.15
CA THR A 24 2.27 12.84 3.94
C THR A 24 0.80 13.25 4.01
N ILE A 25 0.46 14.12 4.96
CA ILE A 25 -0.91 14.64 5.12
C ILE A 25 -1.42 15.28 3.82
N LYS A 26 -0.57 16.03 3.12
CA LYS A 26 -0.90 16.69 1.84
C LYS A 26 -1.16 15.66 0.74
N GLU A 27 -0.30 14.67 0.59
CA GLU A 27 -0.48 13.58 -0.38
C GLU A 27 -1.74 12.77 -0.10
N ALA A 28 -2.03 12.47 1.16
CA ALA A 28 -3.25 11.75 1.55
C ALA A 28 -4.50 12.55 1.17
N GLN A 29 -4.55 13.85 1.46
CA GLN A 29 -5.66 14.72 1.05
C GLN A 29 -5.79 14.83 -0.47
N LEU A 30 -4.67 14.83 -1.18
CA LEU A 30 -4.62 14.85 -2.64
C LEU A 30 -5.24 13.57 -3.22
N LEU A 31 -4.85 12.39 -2.72
CA LEU A 31 -5.42 11.11 -3.11
C LEU A 31 -6.90 11.04 -2.74
N GLU A 32 -7.29 11.48 -1.54
CA GLU A 32 -8.69 11.50 -1.12
C GLU A 32 -9.55 12.39 -2.04
N SER A 33 -9.04 13.53 -2.49
CA SER A 33 -9.81 14.50 -3.28
C SER A 33 -9.79 14.18 -4.78
N CYS A 34 -8.61 13.83 -5.31
CA CYS A 34 -8.36 13.67 -6.75
C CYS A 34 -8.17 12.21 -7.18
N GLY A 35 -8.11 11.25 -6.25
CA GLY A 35 -7.79 9.85 -6.54
C GLY A 35 -8.76 9.17 -7.50
N ARG A 36 -10.06 9.51 -7.46
CA ARG A 36 -11.02 9.02 -8.46
C ARG A 36 -10.70 9.52 -9.86
N THR A 37 -10.41 10.81 -9.99
CA THR A 37 -10.06 11.44 -11.26
C THR A 37 -8.74 10.86 -11.78
N MET A 38 -7.71 10.77 -10.94
CA MET A 38 -6.43 10.14 -11.27
C MET A 38 -6.62 8.71 -11.77
N LYS A 39 -7.43 7.89 -11.07
CA LYS A 39 -7.76 6.53 -11.50
C LYS A 39 -8.45 6.51 -12.86
N ALA A 40 -9.47 7.35 -13.05
CA ALA A 40 -10.23 7.39 -14.30
C ALA A 40 -9.37 7.86 -15.49
N LEU A 41 -8.46 8.82 -15.27
CA LEU A 41 -7.47 9.26 -16.25
C LEU A 41 -6.47 8.15 -16.57
N PHE A 42 -6.02 7.41 -15.55
CA PHE A 42 -5.11 6.28 -15.72
C PHE A 42 -5.73 5.12 -16.49
N ASP A 43 -6.95 4.70 -16.12
CA ASP A 43 -7.76 3.69 -16.83
C ASP A 43 -8.17 4.16 -18.24
N GLY A 44 -8.08 5.46 -18.54
CA GLY A 44 -8.54 6.05 -19.80
C GLY A 44 -10.05 6.18 -19.91
N THR A 45 -10.78 6.02 -18.80
CA THR A 45 -12.23 6.25 -18.71
C THR A 45 -12.57 7.74 -18.82
N MET A 46 -11.67 8.60 -18.33
CA MET A 46 -11.80 10.06 -18.39
C MET A 46 -10.72 10.65 -19.29
N VAL A 47 -11.06 11.68 -20.05
CA VAL A 47 -10.12 12.44 -20.88
C VAL A 47 -9.52 13.57 -20.05
N PRO A 48 -8.19 13.78 -20.06
CA PRO A 48 -7.58 14.93 -19.42
C PRO A 48 -8.13 16.22 -20.02
N GLN A 49 -8.65 17.11 -19.18
CA GLN A 49 -9.19 18.40 -19.59
C GLN A 49 -8.19 19.54 -19.42
N ASP A 50 -7.18 19.33 -18.57
CA ASP A 50 -6.20 20.34 -18.19
C ASP A 50 -4.77 19.90 -18.57
N GLU A 51 -3.87 20.87 -18.79
CA GLU A 51 -2.45 20.57 -19.04
C GLU A 51 -1.79 19.81 -17.88
N GLU A 52 -2.16 20.10 -16.62
CA GLU A 52 -1.64 19.34 -15.48
C GLU A 52 -2.10 17.88 -15.51
N GLN A 53 -3.35 17.62 -15.92
CA GLN A 53 -3.89 16.28 -16.06
C GLN A 53 -3.26 15.54 -17.25
N GLN A 54 -3.01 16.24 -18.34
CA GLN A 54 -2.32 15.69 -19.50
C GLN A 54 -0.89 15.28 -19.15
N LYS A 55 -0.14 16.17 -18.48
CA LYS A 55 1.21 15.87 -17.96
C LYS A 55 1.18 14.67 -17.03
N PHE A 56 0.24 14.61 -16.10
CA PHE A 56 0.05 13.47 -15.21
C PHE A 56 -0.13 12.16 -15.98
N VAL A 57 -0.98 12.13 -17.01
CA VAL A 57 -1.20 10.91 -17.82
C VAL A 57 0.08 10.49 -18.54
N ASP A 58 0.83 11.44 -19.09
CA ASP A 58 2.10 11.16 -19.77
C ASP A 58 3.18 10.64 -18.80
N GLU A 59 3.28 11.23 -17.60
CA GLU A 59 4.21 10.81 -16.54
C GLU A 59 3.85 9.41 -16.02
N VAL A 60 2.58 9.15 -15.72
CA VAL A 60 2.13 7.87 -15.17
C VAL A 60 2.19 6.74 -16.21
N LYS A 61 2.00 7.05 -17.51
CA LYS A 61 2.19 6.09 -18.61
C LYS A 61 3.66 5.86 -18.96
N GLY A 62 4.60 6.52 -18.28
CA GLY A 62 6.04 6.36 -18.52
C GLY A 62 6.53 7.04 -19.79
N ARG A 63 5.78 7.99 -20.36
CA ARG A 63 6.24 8.81 -21.50
C ARG A 63 7.17 9.94 -21.05
N ARG A 64 7.07 10.37 -19.80
CA ARG A 64 7.91 11.40 -19.17
C ARG A 64 8.27 11.00 -17.74
N ALA A 65 9.38 11.52 -17.21
CA ALA A 65 9.71 11.40 -15.80
C ALA A 65 8.68 12.16 -14.94
N ALA A 66 8.23 11.55 -13.84
CA ALA A 66 7.29 12.20 -12.94
C ALA A 66 7.96 13.33 -12.15
N GLU A 67 7.64 14.56 -12.50
CA GLU A 67 8.10 15.77 -11.81
C GLU A 67 6.97 16.39 -10.99
N SER A 68 5.72 16.20 -11.43
CA SER A 68 4.56 16.71 -10.70
C SER A 68 4.30 15.96 -9.40
N SER A 69 3.93 16.69 -8.35
CA SER A 69 3.49 16.13 -7.07
C SER A 69 2.30 15.17 -7.24
N TYR A 70 1.42 15.44 -8.22
CA TYR A 70 0.31 14.57 -8.59
C TYR A 70 0.79 13.20 -9.08
N ALA A 71 1.72 13.18 -10.05
CA ALA A 71 2.21 11.94 -10.63
C ALA A 71 3.06 11.17 -9.63
N LEU A 72 3.94 11.84 -8.87
CA LEU A 72 4.72 11.21 -7.82
C LEU A 72 3.84 10.54 -6.76
N CYS A 73 2.77 11.22 -6.33
CA CYS A 73 1.83 10.68 -5.36
C CYS A 73 1.09 9.44 -5.89
N TRP A 74 0.63 9.49 -7.14
CA TRP A 74 -0.06 8.35 -7.77
C TRP A 74 0.87 7.17 -8.05
N LEU A 75 2.10 7.42 -8.52
CA LEU A 75 3.10 6.38 -8.71
C LEU A 75 3.48 5.71 -7.39
N LYS A 76 3.60 6.49 -6.30
CA LYS A 76 3.78 5.96 -4.95
C LYS A 76 2.61 5.06 -4.55
N TYR A 77 1.37 5.51 -4.78
CA TYR A 77 0.18 4.70 -4.55
C TYR A 77 0.20 3.39 -5.35
N LEU A 78 0.48 3.45 -6.66
CA LEU A 78 0.61 2.27 -7.50
C LEU A 78 1.70 1.32 -6.98
N LYS A 79 2.85 1.85 -6.56
CA LYS A 79 3.93 1.04 -6.00
C LYS A 79 3.50 0.29 -4.75
N GLU A 80 2.78 0.96 -3.85
CA GLU A 80 2.33 0.38 -2.58
C GLU A 80 1.28 -0.71 -2.80
N ILE A 81 0.30 -0.49 -3.68
CA ILE A 81 -0.73 -1.51 -3.98
C ILE A 81 -0.18 -2.68 -4.82
N ASN A 82 0.84 -2.44 -5.65
CA ASN A 82 1.51 -3.49 -6.43
C ASN A 82 2.59 -4.22 -5.64
N HIS A 83 3.00 -3.71 -4.48
CA HIS A 83 3.98 -4.38 -3.65
C HIS A 83 3.35 -5.67 -3.12
N LYS A 84 3.78 -6.82 -3.67
CA LYS A 84 3.45 -8.11 -3.06
C LYS A 84 4.03 -8.10 -1.66
N HIS A 85 3.16 -8.04 -0.66
CA HIS A 85 3.55 -8.25 0.73
C HIS A 85 4.14 -9.66 0.83
N VAL A 86 5.47 -9.78 0.77
CA VAL A 86 6.14 -11.06 1.00
C VAL A 86 6.00 -11.32 2.48
N VAL A 87 5.00 -12.13 2.84
CA VAL A 87 4.81 -12.58 4.21
C VAL A 87 5.96 -13.53 4.51
N TYR A 88 6.97 -13.04 5.23
CA TYR A 88 7.95 -13.92 5.85
C TYR A 88 7.26 -14.60 7.04
N ASN A 89 6.62 -15.74 6.80
CA ASN A 89 6.24 -16.63 7.89
C ASN A 89 7.53 -17.15 8.52
N LEU A 90 7.97 -16.49 9.59
CA LEU A 90 8.95 -17.07 10.48
C LEU A 90 8.26 -18.27 11.15
N CYS A 91 8.64 -19.47 10.70
CA CYS A 91 8.22 -20.72 11.31
C CYS A 91 8.41 -20.62 12.83
N SER A 92 7.30 -20.57 13.55
CA SER A 92 7.23 -20.86 14.97
C SER A 92 7.77 -22.27 15.16
N THR A 93 9.00 -22.41 15.64
CA THR A 93 9.51 -23.69 16.14
C THR A 93 8.66 -24.08 17.34
N SER A 94 7.58 -24.80 17.09
CA SER A 94 6.98 -25.71 18.05
C SER A 94 7.89 -26.94 18.11
N ARG A 95 8.93 -26.87 18.95
CA ARG A 95 9.56 -28.09 19.47
C ARG A 95 9.00 -28.36 20.86
N SER A 96 8.04 -29.28 20.83
CA SER A 96 7.31 -29.90 21.90
C SER A 96 8.20 -30.30 23.08
N SER A 97 7.65 -30.11 24.28
CA SER A 97 7.98 -30.74 25.55
C SER A 97 8.65 -32.11 25.37
N ALA A 98 9.95 -32.21 25.65
CA ALA A 98 10.60 -33.47 25.97
C ALA A 98 10.46 -33.66 27.48
N SER A 99 9.50 -34.47 27.89
CA SER A 99 9.40 -35.01 29.24
C SER A 99 10.63 -35.88 29.51
N GLU A 100 11.55 -35.39 30.33
CA GLU A 100 12.61 -36.20 30.93
C GLU A 100 12.02 -36.89 32.17
N ASP A 101 11.52 -38.10 31.98
CA ASP A 101 11.22 -39.08 33.03
C ASP A 101 12.08 -40.32 32.76
N TYR A 102 13.14 -40.51 33.54
CA TYR A 102 13.89 -41.77 33.64
C TYR A 102 14.36 -41.95 35.09
N SER A 103 13.45 -42.56 35.85
CA SER A 103 13.65 -43.68 36.79
C SER A 103 15.05 -43.90 37.40
N ASP A 104 15.13 -43.61 38.70
CA ASP A 104 15.61 -44.47 39.80
C ASP A 104 16.39 -45.77 39.45
N LEU A 105 17.65 -45.86 39.92
CA LEU A 105 18.34 -47.11 40.25
C LEU A 105 19.29 -46.85 41.45
N GLU A 106 18.82 -47.16 42.66
CA GLU A 106 19.67 -47.49 43.81
C GLU A 106 20.56 -48.72 43.51
N ALA A 107 21.84 -48.65 43.88
CA ALA A 107 22.66 -49.82 44.24
C ALA A 107 23.93 -49.39 45.01
N ASP A 108 23.85 -49.53 46.33
CA ASP A 108 24.86 -49.90 47.34
C ASP A 108 26.28 -50.30 46.84
N GLU A 109 27.33 -49.61 47.33
CA GLU A 109 28.39 -50.14 48.22
C GLU A 109 29.34 -49.02 48.71
#